data_AF-A0A9E1E7J1-F1
#
_entry.id   AF-A0A9E1E7J1-F1
#
_cell.length_a   1.000
_cell.length_b   1.000
_cell.length_c   1.000
_cell.angle_alpha   90.00
_cell.angle_beta   90.00
_cell.angle_gamma   90.00
#
_symmetry.space_group_name_H-M   'P 1'
#
loop_
_entity.id
_entity.type
_entity.pdbx_description
1 polymer ?
#
loop_
_entity_poly.entity_id
_entity_poly.type
_entity_poly.pdbx_seq_one_letter_code
_entity_poly.pdbx_strand_id
1 'polypeptide(L)'
;MKKLYCMNCGSKMNIKFGMIPHKCSCGAKFDLADTKSIKKIIVSIIFFVILMSPPFILIYFNRQYFQASIILYALALITIIIWYRIVETILIRLGLVTMTNIEIK
;
A
#
# COMPACT_ATOMS: atom_id res chain seq x y z
N MET A 1 -6.99 -14.53 -4.47
CA MET A 1 -6.08 -13.55 -3.83
C MET A 1 -5.00 -14.30 -3.08
N LYS A 2 -3.71 -14.06 -3.37
CA LYS A 2 -2.59 -14.69 -2.64
C LYS A 2 -2.61 -14.25 -1.17
N LYS A 3 -2.38 -15.20 -0.25
CA LYS A 3 -2.32 -14.95 1.19
C LYS A 3 -0.87 -14.63 1.56
N LEU A 4 -0.69 -13.64 2.44
CA LEU A 4 0.63 -13.28 2.96
C LEU A 4 0.84 -14.02 4.28
N TYR A 5 2.00 -14.66 4.42
CA TYR A 5 2.42 -15.36 5.62
C TYR A 5 3.73 -14.77 6.13
N CYS A 6 3.92 -14.75 7.44
CA CYS A 6 5.22 -14.40 8.01
C CYS A 6 6.18 -15.60 7.86
N MET A 7 7.36 -15.40 7.28
CA MET A 7 8.38 -16.45 7.16
C MET A 7 8.87 -16.95 8.53
N ASN A 8 8.89 -16.07 9.55
CA ASN A 8 9.48 -16.43 10.85
C ASN A 8 8.56 -17.31 11.71
N CYS A 9 7.24 -17.08 11.65
CA CYS A 9 6.28 -17.84 12.48
C CYS A 9 5.25 -18.63 11.66
N GLY A 10 5.30 -18.59 10.34
CA GLY A 10 4.35 -19.24 9.44
C GLY A 10 2.90 -18.72 9.54
N SER A 11 2.65 -17.75 10.42
CA SER A 11 1.30 -17.26 10.67
C SER A 11 0.78 -16.43 9.50
N LYS A 12 -0.50 -16.59 9.20
CA LYS A 12 -1.19 -15.78 8.18
C LYS A 12 -1.25 -14.33 8.67
N MET A 13 -0.78 -13.41 7.83
CA MET A 13 -0.90 -11.98 8.11
C MET A 13 -2.36 -11.57 8.13
N ASN A 14 -2.76 -10.92 9.23
CA ASN A 14 -4.09 -10.34 9.33
C ASN A 14 -4.07 -8.94 8.70
N ILE A 15 -4.48 -8.86 7.43
CA ILE A 15 -4.55 -7.62 6.66
C ILE A 15 -5.88 -6.96 7.01
N LYS A 16 -5.87 -5.98 7.90
CA LYS A 16 -7.05 -5.17 8.24
C LYS A 16 -7.16 -3.99 7.25
N PHE A 17 -8.35 -3.76 6.71
CA PHE A 17 -8.61 -2.67 5.75
C PHE A 17 -7.65 -2.61 4.54
N GLY A 18 -7.10 -3.75 4.11
CA GLY A 18 -6.16 -3.78 3.00
C GLY A 18 -4.77 -3.20 3.33
N MET A 19 -4.43 -3.02 4.61
CA MET A 19 -3.13 -2.51 5.06
C MET A 19 -2.29 -3.65 5.65
N ILE A 20 -1.02 -3.75 5.24
CA ILE A 20 -0.05 -4.67 5.86
C ILE A 20 0.43 -4.10 7.19
N PRO A 21 0.45 -4.88 8.28
CA PRO A 21 1.01 -4.45 9.54
C PRO A 21 2.54 -4.33 9.43
N HIS A 22 3.15 -3.34 10.08
CA HIS A 22 4.61 -3.15 10.11
C HIS A 22 5.37 -4.25 10.87
N LYS A 23 4.68 -4.97 11.76
CA LYS A 23 5.26 -6.05 12.56
C LYS A 23 4.31 -7.23 12.67
N CYS A 24 4.88 -8.41 12.76
CA CYS A 24 4.13 -9.63 13.06
C CYS A 24 3.87 -9.71 14.57
N SER A 25 2.88 -10.52 14.97
CA SER A 25 2.67 -10.89 16.38
C SER A 25 3.88 -11.60 16.99
N CYS A 26 4.75 -12.21 16.16
CA CYS A 26 6.02 -12.81 16.60
C CYS A 26 7.18 -11.81 16.77
N GLY A 27 6.95 -10.51 16.57
CA GLY A 27 7.98 -9.47 16.70
C GLY A 27 8.82 -9.26 15.44
N ALA A 28 8.67 -10.07 14.39
CA ALA A 28 9.34 -9.85 13.11
C ALA A 28 8.87 -8.52 12.49
N LYS A 29 9.83 -7.67 12.11
CA LYS A 29 9.57 -6.43 11.36
C LYS A 29 9.51 -6.75 9.86
N PHE A 30 8.59 -6.08 9.18
CA PHE A 30 8.46 -6.14 7.73
C PHE A 30 9.02 -4.85 7.15
N ASP A 31 10.22 -4.96 6.60
CA ASP A 31 10.89 -3.86 5.92
C ASP A 31 10.90 -4.14 4.42
N LEU A 32 11.00 -3.10 3.59
CA LEU A 32 11.20 -3.32 2.16
C LEU A 32 12.52 -4.07 1.95
N ALA A 33 12.46 -5.22 1.28
CA ALA A 33 13.65 -5.94 0.87
C ALA A 33 14.26 -5.25 -0.34
N ASP A 34 15.59 -5.11 -0.35
CA ASP A 34 16.33 -4.54 -1.46
C ASP A 34 16.06 -5.34 -2.76
N THR A 35 15.34 -4.70 -3.68
CA THR A 35 15.08 -5.28 -5.00
C THR A 35 16.23 -4.92 -5.93
N LYS A 36 17.16 -5.85 -6.15
CA LYS A 36 18.31 -5.65 -7.07
C LYS A 36 17.92 -5.49 -8.55
N SER A 37 16.65 -5.66 -8.91
CA SER A 37 16.17 -5.60 -10.30
C SER A 37 15.58 -4.23 -10.64
N ILE A 38 16.34 -3.43 -11.40
CA ILE A 38 15.90 -2.11 -11.92
C ILE A 38 14.58 -2.22 -12.69
N LYS A 39 14.42 -3.26 -13.51
CA LYS A 39 13.17 -3.49 -14.28
C LYS A 39 11.95 -3.63 -13.35
N LYS A 40 12.12 -4.32 -12.22
CA LYS A 40 11.05 -4.53 -11.23
C LYS A 40 10.70 -3.23 -10.51
N ILE A 41 11.71 -2.41 -10.19
CA ILE A 41 11.53 -1.07 -9.61
C ILE A 41 10.73 -0.18 -10.57
N ILE A 42 11.12 -0.11 -11.84
CA ILE A 42 10.42 0.72 -12.85
C ILE A 42 8.96 0.31 -12.97
N VAL A 43 8.68 -0.99 -13.12
CA VAL A 43 7.30 -1.50 -13.20
C VAL A 43 6.52 -1.18 -11.92
N SER A 44 7.14 -1.31 -10.75
CA SER A 44 6.52 -0.97 -9.48
C SER A 44 6.14 0.52 -9.40
N ILE A 45 7.00 1.42 -9.86
CA ILE A 45 6.73 2.87 -9.88
C ILE A 45 5.59 3.18 -10.85
N ILE A 46 5.62 2.63 -12.07
CA ILE A 46 4.55 2.84 -13.06
C ILE A 46 3.21 2.37 -12.49
N PHE A 47 3.18 1.16 -11.90
CA PHE A 47 1.97 0.60 -11.34
C PHE A 47 1.45 1.42 -10.14
N PHE A 48 2.37 1.90 -9.29
CA PHE A 48 2.05 2.81 -8.19
C PHE A 48 1.38 4.09 -8.68
N VAL A 49 1.93 4.75 -9.71
CA VAL A 49 1.36 5.97 -10.29
C VAL A 49 -0.05 5.72 -10.84
N ILE A 50 -0.25 4.61 -11.56
CA ILE A 50 -1.56 4.24 -12.10
C ILE A 50 -2.58 4.02 -10.98
N LEU A 51 -2.22 3.28 -9.93
CA LEU A 51 -3.08 3.00 -8.78
C LEU A 51 -3.39 4.24 -7.92
N MET A 52 -2.50 5.23 -7.94
CA MET A 52 -2.69 6.51 -7.25
C MET A 52 -3.47 7.52 -8.08
N SER A 53 -3.63 7.32 -9.39
CA SER A 53 -4.38 8.23 -10.25
C SER A 53 -5.86 8.46 -9.84
N PRO A 54 -6.63 7.45 -9.37
CA PRO A 54 -8.05 7.64 -9.07
C PRO A 54 -8.36 8.73 -8.01
N PRO A 55 -7.70 8.79 -6.84
CA PRO A 55 -7.94 9.87 -5.89
C PRO A 55 -7.58 11.26 -6.43
N PHE A 56 -6.55 11.39 -7.27
CA PHE A 56 -6.21 12.69 -7.87
C PHE A 56 -7.30 13.19 -8.82
N ILE A 57 -7.90 12.29 -9.62
CA ILE A 57 -9.02 12.63 -10.50
C ILE A 57 -10.23 13.06 -9.66
N LEU A 58 -10.53 12.34 -8.57
CA LEU A 58 -11.62 12.71 -7.65
C LEU A 58 -11.40 14.09 -7.01
N ILE A 59 -10.16 14.42 -6.63
CA ILE A 59 -9.82 15.73 -6.08
C ILE A 59 -10.00 16.83 -7.11
N TYR A 60 -9.58 16.58 -8.35
CA TYR A 60 -9.69 17.53 -9.45
C TYR A 60 -11.15 17.90 -9.72
N PHE A 61 -12.05 16.91 -9.79
CA PHE A 61 -13.48 17.15 -9.99
C PHE A 61 -14.14 17.85 -8.79
N ASN A 62 -13.72 17.52 -7.56
CA ASN A 62 -14.30 18.10 -6.34
C ASN A 62 -13.57 19.37 -5.86
N ARG A 63 -12.69 19.95 -6.68
CA ARG A 63 -11.82 21.09 -6.31
C ARG A 63 -12.61 22.27 -5.72
N GLN A 64 -13.77 22.57 -6.29
CA GLN A 64 -14.63 23.68 -5.84
C GLN A 64 -15.22 23.42 -4.44
N TYR A 65 -15.53 22.17 -4.10
CA TYR A 65 -16.01 21.78 -2.77
C TYR A 65 -14.91 21.83 -1.71
N PHE A 66 -13.67 21.51 -2.07
CA PHE A 66 -12.52 21.60 -1.15
C PHE A 66 -12.16 23.04 -0.76
N GLN A 67 -12.35 24.01 -1.67
CA GLN A 67 -12.12 25.42 -1.35
C GLN A 67 -13.17 25.97 -0.37
N ALA A 68 -14.38 25.42 -0.37
CA ALA A 68 -15.47 25.88 0.47
C ALA A 68 -15.45 25.29 1.90
N SER A 69 -14.73 24.17 2.13
CA SER A 69 -14.75 23.50 3.43
C SER A 69 -13.43 22.83 3.79
N ILE A 70 -12.80 23.35 4.84
CA ILE A 70 -11.55 22.82 5.42
C ILE A 70 -11.73 21.39 5.96
N ILE A 71 -12.93 21.04 6.43
CA ILE A 71 -13.25 19.72 6.99
C ILE A 71 -13.25 18.66 5.89
N LEU A 72 -13.85 18.98 4.73
CA LEU A 72 -13.82 18.13 3.54
C LEU A 72 -12.39 17.90 3.05
N TYR A 73 -11.56 18.95 3.08
CA TYR A 73 -10.16 18.85 2.73
C TYR A 73 -9.38 17.91 3.68
N ALA A 74 -9.59 18.02 4.99
CA ALA A 74 -8.98 17.11 5.96
C ALA A 74 -9.41 15.64 5.77
N LEU A 75 -10.69 15.40 5.52
CA LEU A 75 -11.22 14.06 5.22
C LEU A 75 -10.62 13.47 3.93
N ALA A 76 -10.45 14.28 2.89
CA ALA A 76 -9.80 13.85 1.67
C ALA A 76 -8.34 13.45 1.89
N LEU A 77 -7.58 14.24 2.67
CA LEU A 77 -6.20 13.87 3.03
C LEU A 77 -6.13 12.53 3.75
N ILE A 78 -7.01 12.29 4.73
CA ILE A 78 -7.09 10.99 5.44
C ILE A 78 -7.40 9.87 4.46
N THR A 79 -8.36 10.08 3.55
CA THR A 79 -8.72 9.09 2.53
C THR A 79 -7.56 8.77 1.59
N ILE A 80 -6.78 9.77 1.19
CA ILE A 80 -5.58 9.59 0.37
C ILE A 80 -4.52 8.76 1.12
N ILE A 81 -4.31 9.02 2.41
CA ILE A 81 -3.36 8.25 3.24
C ILE A 81 -3.80 6.79 3.34
N ILE A 82 -5.10 6.53 3.54
CA ILE A 82 -5.65 5.18 3.58
C ILE A 82 -5.47 4.51 2.20
N TRP A 83 -5.77 5.22 1.12
CA TRP A 83 -5.61 4.71 -0.24
C TRP A 83 -4.15 4.35 -0.55
N TYR A 84 -3.20 5.21 -0.17
CA TYR A 84 -1.77 4.95 -0.29
C TYR A 84 -1.39 3.59 0.31
N ARG A 85 -1.86 3.32 1.53
CA ARG A 85 -1.55 2.08 2.27
C ARG A 85 -2.17 0.83 1.64
N ILE A 86 -3.34 0.98 1.01
CA ILE A 86 -3.99 -0.09 0.23
C ILE A 86 -3.17 -0.38 -1.04
N VAL A 87 -2.75 0.66 -1.76
CA VAL A 87 -1.93 0.54 -2.98
C VAL A 87 -0.60 -0.15 -2.68
N GLU A 88 0.07 0.24 -1.60
CA GLU A 88 1.31 -0.40 -1.14
C GLU A 88 1.12 -1.91 -0.89
N THR A 89 0.02 -2.29 -0.23
CA THR A 89 -0.33 -3.69 0.03
C THR A 89 -0.62 -4.47 -1.25
N ILE A 90 -1.27 -3.84 -2.25
CA ILE A 90 -1.53 -4.44 -3.56
C ILE A 90 -0.21 -4.71 -4.29
N LEU A 91 0.73 -3.75 -4.29
CA LEU A 91 2.06 -3.90 -4.89
C LEU A 91 2.85 -5.07 -4.27
N ILE A 92 2.74 -5.25 -2.95
CA ILE A 92 3.38 -6.36 -2.23
C ILE A 92 2.72 -7.69 -2.58
N ARG A 93 1.39 -7.75 -2.64
CA ARG A 93 0.66 -8.97 -3.06
C ARG A 93 0.96 -9.39 -4.50
N LEU A 94 1.19 -8.42 -5.39
CA LEU A 94 1.62 -8.68 -6.76
C LEU A 94 3.07 -9.16 -6.83
N GLY A 95 3.81 -9.11 -5.72
CA GLY A 95 5.21 -9.50 -5.65
C GLY A 95 6.13 -8.52 -6.37
N LEU A 96 5.66 -7.32 -6.71
CA LEU A 96 6.45 -6.25 -7.32
C LEU A 96 7.38 -5.62 -6.29
N VAL A 97 6.86 -5.41 -5.07
CA VAL A 97 7.64 -5.00 -3.90
C VAL A 97 7.81 -6.21 -3.01
N THR A 98 9.06 -6.64 -2.80
CA THR A 98 9.38 -7.67 -1.83
C THR A 98 9.60 -7.01 -0.47
N MET A 99 8.94 -7.52 0.56
CA MET A 99 9.27 -7.18 1.94
C MET A 99 10.05 -8.34 2.57
N THR A 100 10.99 -8.01 3.45
CA THR A 100 11.71 -8.98 4.26
C THR A 100 10.71 -9.73 5.16
N ASN A 101 10.99 -11.00 5.43
CA ASN A 101 10.18 -11.84 6.32
C ASN A 101 8.72 -12.11 5.89
N ILE A 102 8.33 -11.81 4.64
CA ILE A 102 7.00 -12.13 4.08
C ILE A 102 7.11 -13.21 3.00
N GLU A 103 6.35 -14.29 3.17
CA GLU A 103 6.12 -15.31 2.14
C GLU A 103 4.73 -15.11 1.51
N ILE A 104 4.66 -15.22 0.18
CA ILE A 104 3.41 -15.11 -0.58
C ILE A 104 3.00 -16.52 -1.02
N LYS A 105 1.90 -17.06 -0.49
CA LYS A 105 1.32 -18.37 -0.86
C LYS A 105 -0.10 -18.22 -1.40
#